data_AF-A0A1G5D217-F1
#
_entry.id   AF-A0A1G5D217-F1
#
_cell.length_a   1.000
_cell.length_b   1.000
_cell.length_c   1.000
_cell.angle_alpha   90.00
_cell.angle_beta   90.00
_cell.angle_gamma   90.00
#
_symmetry.space_group_name_H-M   'P 1'
#
loop_
_entity.id
_entity.type
_entity.pdbx_description
1 polymer ?
#
loop_
_entity_poly.entity_id
_entity_poly.type
_entity_poly.pdbx_seq_one_letter_code
_entity_poly.pdbx_strand_id
1 'polypeptide(L)'
;MRRKELTDYPFNKEMFREVIIKARGDRSQATFCEECGLSYAYMNRYANAKNEDAPTISTLKKIALATRAVSYEELLNAAGYNAEKYKDDRPVGVARKDFFHPVFLGMANSNYDWRIESKGYQNNEPFEIIIERNEVNKWFFVPVTKADITKDEIQSIIMNQPKFTPGSKVSFVTDDAGIFETLKAIELPLISLYISVVRVLGQEIIDEVSIKTSISTDITIKNEDNIRPFAIGENQ
;
A
#
# COMPACT_ATOMS: atom_id res chain seq x y z
N MET A 1 30.54 14.30 -9.91
CA MET A 1 29.22 14.92 -10.15
C MET A 1 28.73 15.44 -8.80
N ARG A 2 28.61 16.76 -8.61
CA ARG A 2 28.17 17.35 -7.34
C ARG A 2 26.68 17.09 -7.13
N ARG A 3 26.30 16.72 -5.91
CA ARG A 3 24.94 16.31 -5.52
C ARG A 3 23.97 17.49 -5.74
N LYS A 4 22.88 17.25 -6.48
CA LYS A 4 21.89 18.28 -6.86
C LYS A 4 20.76 18.43 -5.83
N GLU A 5 20.61 17.45 -4.94
CA GLU A 5 19.51 17.37 -3.97
C GLU A 5 20.10 17.16 -2.57
N LEU A 6 19.84 18.12 -1.69
CA LEU A 6 20.09 18.00 -0.25
C LEU A 6 18.92 17.23 0.38
N THR A 7 19.22 16.39 1.35
CA THR A 7 18.19 15.68 2.14
C THR A 7 17.45 16.67 3.05
N ASP A 8 16.20 16.39 3.38
CA ASP A 8 15.41 17.24 4.29
C ASP A 8 15.84 17.05 5.75
N TYR A 9 16.34 15.86 6.09
CA TYR A 9 16.83 15.46 7.41
C TYR A 9 18.23 14.85 7.32
N PRO A 10 18.96 14.72 8.45
CA PRO A 10 20.25 14.03 8.48
C PRO A 10 20.12 12.58 8.01
N PHE A 11 21.04 12.15 7.13
CA PHE A 11 21.08 10.78 6.66
C PHE A 11 21.54 9.81 7.76
N ASN A 12 20.67 8.85 8.11
CA ASN A 12 21.01 7.79 9.04
C ASN A 12 21.45 6.53 8.28
N LYS A 13 22.76 6.39 8.07
CA LYS A 13 23.34 5.27 7.30
C LYS A 13 23.07 3.89 7.89
N GLU A 14 22.91 3.78 9.21
CA GLU A 14 22.58 2.52 9.87
C GLU A 14 21.11 2.15 9.65
N MET A 15 20.20 3.11 9.81
CA MET A 15 18.78 2.89 9.50
C MET A 15 18.59 2.52 8.02
N PHE A 16 19.30 3.20 7.12
CA PHE A 16 19.25 2.89 5.71
C PHE A 16 19.82 1.51 5.38
N ARG A 17 20.92 1.10 6.05
CA ARG A 17 21.46 -0.26 5.93
C ARG A 17 20.41 -1.31 6.28
N GLU A 18 19.70 -1.16 7.40
CA GLU A 18 18.64 -2.09 7.82
C GLU A 18 17.52 -2.18 6.78
N VAL A 19 17.08 -1.03 6.25
CA VAL A 19 16.08 -0.99 5.17
C VAL A 19 16.58 -1.69 3.91
N ILE A 20 17.85 -1.55 3.52
CA ILE A 20 18.42 -2.27 2.37
C ILE A 20 18.49 -3.78 2.60
N ILE A 21 18.86 -4.22 3.80
CA ILE A 21 18.91 -5.65 4.14
C ILE A 21 17.48 -6.24 4.07
N LYS A 22 16.50 -5.54 4.66
CA LYS A 22 15.08 -5.90 4.56
C LYS A 22 14.60 -5.91 3.10
N ALA A 23 14.95 -4.90 2.33
CA ALA A 23 14.60 -4.77 0.92
C ALA A 23 15.13 -5.95 0.09
N ARG A 24 16.35 -6.41 0.36
CA ARG A 24 16.96 -7.55 -0.32
C ARG A 24 16.23 -8.86 0.02
N GLY A 25 15.87 -9.06 1.28
CA GLY A 25 15.35 -10.33 1.78
C GLY A 25 16.37 -11.45 1.59
N ASP A 26 15.89 -12.64 1.23
CA ASP A 26 16.69 -13.86 1.08
C ASP A 26 17.50 -13.94 -0.23
N ARG A 27 17.30 -12.96 -1.13
CA ARG A 27 18.04 -12.91 -2.40
C ARG A 27 19.52 -12.69 -2.16
N SER A 28 20.33 -13.26 -3.05
CA SER A 28 21.75 -12.90 -3.11
C SER A 28 21.89 -11.40 -3.44
N GLN A 29 22.97 -10.79 -2.96
CA GLN A 29 23.21 -9.38 -3.25
C GLN A 29 23.39 -9.13 -4.76
N ALA A 30 23.98 -10.08 -5.50
CA ALA A 30 24.11 -9.97 -6.96
C ALA A 30 22.74 -9.92 -7.65
N THR A 31 21.86 -10.85 -7.31
CA THR A 31 20.48 -10.92 -7.85
C THR A 31 19.71 -9.64 -7.56
N PHE A 32 19.75 -9.17 -6.31
CA PHE A 32 19.03 -7.95 -5.94
C PHE A 32 19.56 -6.70 -6.67
N CYS A 33 20.89 -6.60 -6.86
CA CYS A 33 21.48 -5.49 -7.61
C CYS A 33 21.04 -5.48 -9.08
N GLU A 34 20.97 -6.66 -9.70
CA GLU A 34 20.49 -6.84 -11.08
C GLU A 34 19.04 -6.37 -11.21
N GLU A 35 18.16 -6.81 -10.30
CA GLU A 35 16.74 -6.40 -10.27
C GLU A 35 16.56 -4.89 -10.06
N CYS A 36 17.40 -4.26 -9.22
CA CYS A 36 17.40 -2.81 -9.05
C CYS A 36 18.01 -2.05 -10.24
N GLY A 37 18.74 -2.70 -11.13
CA GLY A 37 19.57 -2.02 -12.14
C GLY A 37 20.64 -1.13 -11.49
N LEU A 38 21.26 -1.61 -10.41
CA LEU A 38 22.33 -0.93 -9.64
C LEU A 38 23.58 -1.80 -9.62
N SER A 39 24.76 -1.19 -9.47
CA SER A 39 26.00 -1.97 -9.39
C SER A 39 26.18 -2.62 -8.02
N TYR A 40 26.74 -3.83 -8.00
CA TYR A 40 27.05 -4.57 -6.78
C TYR A 40 27.87 -3.72 -5.80
N ALA A 41 28.94 -3.10 -6.29
CA ALA A 41 29.84 -2.28 -5.47
C ALA A 41 29.11 -1.08 -4.83
N TYR A 42 28.16 -0.48 -5.55
CA TYR A 42 27.36 0.65 -5.05
C TYR A 42 26.42 0.20 -3.93
N MET A 43 25.61 -0.84 -4.17
CA MET A 43 24.70 -1.39 -3.15
C MET A 43 25.44 -1.96 -1.94
N ASN A 44 26.61 -2.56 -2.15
CA ASN A 44 27.43 -3.11 -1.08
C ASN A 44 27.94 -2.02 -0.10
N ARG A 45 28.11 -0.79 -0.55
CA ARG A 45 28.46 0.32 0.37
C ARG A 45 27.30 0.64 1.31
N TYR A 46 26.08 0.72 0.80
CA TYR A 46 24.90 0.98 1.63
C TYR A 46 24.55 -0.19 2.55
N ALA A 47 24.61 -1.43 2.04
CA ALA A 47 24.35 -2.63 2.86
C ALA A 47 25.34 -2.84 4.01
N ASN A 48 26.49 -2.14 3.99
CA ASN A 48 27.49 -2.16 5.06
C ASN A 48 27.69 -0.79 5.74
N ALA A 49 26.76 0.16 5.56
CA ALA A 49 26.84 1.50 6.15
C ALA A 49 28.17 2.27 5.88
N LYS A 50 28.81 2.01 4.73
CA LYS A 50 30.09 2.62 4.33
C LYS A 50 29.95 3.93 3.54
N ASN A 51 28.72 4.35 3.24
CA ASN A 51 28.48 5.56 2.48
C ASN A 51 28.03 6.68 3.45
N GLU A 52 28.67 7.83 3.39
CA GLU A 52 28.28 9.01 4.20
C GLU A 52 27.18 9.83 3.52
N ASP A 53 27.03 9.68 2.21
CA ASP A 53 25.98 10.32 1.44
C ASP A 53 24.76 9.40 1.32
N ALA A 54 23.57 9.96 1.48
CA ALA A 54 22.34 9.24 1.13
C ALA A 54 22.27 8.95 -0.40
N PRO A 55 21.56 7.90 -0.81
CA PRO A 55 21.26 7.67 -2.23
C PRO A 55 20.35 8.78 -2.78
N THR A 56 20.31 8.92 -4.10
CA THR A 56 19.39 9.88 -4.75
C THR A 56 17.96 9.35 -4.78
N ILE A 57 16.98 10.23 -4.90
CA ILE A 57 15.57 9.86 -5.09
C ILE A 57 15.40 8.87 -6.26
N SER A 58 16.06 9.11 -7.40
CA SER A 58 16.04 8.18 -8.54
C SER A 58 16.55 6.78 -8.19
N THR A 59 17.54 6.68 -7.31
CA THR A 59 18.05 5.39 -6.82
C THR A 59 17.03 4.70 -5.91
N LEU A 60 16.39 5.46 -5.01
CA LEU A 60 15.34 4.94 -4.13
C LEU A 60 14.15 4.40 -4.94
N LYS A 61 13.73 5.10 -6.00
CA LYS A 61 12.68 4.64 -6.93
C LYS A 61 13.01 3.27 -7.54
N LYS A 62 14.27 3.05 -7.96
CA LYS A 62 14.72 1.76 -8.51
C LYS A 62 14.66 0.63 -7.48
N ILE A 63 15.08 0.91 -6.24
CA ILE A 63 15.04 -0.07 -5.15
C ILE A 63 13.61 -0.43 -4.81
N ALA A 64 12.72 0.56 -4.68
CA ALA A 64 11.30 0.36 -4.40
C ALA A 64 10.62 -0.50 -5.48
N LEU A 65 10.97 -0.31 -6.77
CA LEU A 65 10.46 -1.14 -7.85
C LEU A 65 10.89 -2.61 -7.76
N ALA A 66 12.11 -2.88 -7.25
CA ALA A 66 12.71 -4.20 -7.18
C ALA A 66 12.30 -5.01 -5.94
N THR A 67 11.59 -4.41 -4.98
CA THR A 67 11.20 -5.10 -3.75
C THR A 67 9.70 -4.93 -3.44
N ARG A 68 9.22 -5.77 -2.54
CA ARG A 68 7.92 -5.64 -1.86
C ARG A 68 8.10 -5.58 -0.34
N ALA A 69 9.30 -5.85 0.16
CA ALA A 69 9.59 -5.97 1.58
C ALA A 69 9.80 -4.62 2.26
N VAL A 70 10.00 -3.55 1.48
CA VAL A 70 10.03 -2.18 1.99
C VAL A 70 9.26 -1.28 1.03
N SER A 71 8.57 -0.28 1.58
CA SER A 71 7.88 0.73 0.80
C SER A 71 8.83 1.83 0.33
N TYR A 72 8.36 2.67 -0.59
CA TYR A 72 9.12 3.84 -1.04
C TYR A 72 9.30 4.88 0.08
N GLU A 73 8.31 5.02 0.97
CA GLU A 73 8.35 5.91 2.13
C GLU A 73 9.36 5.43 3.17
N GLU A 74 9.42 4.12 3.45
CA GLU A 74 10.45 3.53 4.33
C GLU A 74 11.85 3.86 3.80
N LEU A 75 12.05 3.75 2.48
CA LEU A 75 13.30 4.08 1.80
C LEU A 75 13.63 5.58 1.87
N LEU A 76 12.65 6.46 1.64
CA LEU A 76 12.82 7.92 1.71
C LEU A 76 13.19 8.36 3.13
N ASN A 77 12.41 7.94 4.12
CA ASN A 77 12.61 8.32 5.52
C ASN A 77 13.99 7.85 6.01
N ALA A 78 14.38 6.61 5.72
CA ALA A 78 15.69 6.09 6.12
C ALA A 78 16.86 6.80 5.39
N ALA A 79 16.63 7.30 4.17
CA ALA A 79 17.59 8.12 3.44
C ALA A 79 17.62 9.60 3.88
N GLY A 80 16.75 10.01 4.82
CA GLY A 80 16.66 11.39 5.31
C GLY A 80 15.81 12.31 4.43
N TYR A 81 15.00 11.78 3.52
CA TYR A 81 14.02 12.54 2.75
C TYR A 81 12.67 12.57 3.47
N ASN A 82 11.94 13.67 3.33
CA ASN A 82 10.55 13.73 3.82
C ASN A 82 9.63 12.96 2.86
N ALA A 83 9.11 11.80 3.29
CA ALA A 83 8.23 10.97 2.48
C ALA A 83 7.01 11.73 1.91
N GLU A 84 6.37 12.58 2.72
CA GLU A 84 5.19 13.36 2.30
C GLU A 84 5.50 14.35 1.18
N LYS A 85 6.71 14.92 1.19
CA LYS A 85 7.17 15.85 0.14
C LYS A 85 7.38 15.15 -1.21
N TYR A 86 7.76 13.88 -1.19
CA TYR A 86 8.13 13.10 -2.39
C TYR A 86 7.10 12.02 -2.74
N LYS A 87 5.89 12.09 -2.19
CA LYS A 87 4.81 11.14 -2.48
C LYS A 87 4.40 11.14 -3.96
N ASP A 88 4.39 12.29 -4.63
CA ASP A 88 3.99 12.39 -6.04
C ASP A 88 5.08 11.86 -6.98
N ASP A 89 6.30 11.67 -6.45
CA ASP A 89 7.43 11.11 -7.16
C ASP A 89 7.39 9.57 -7.21
N ARG A 90 6.39 8.93 -6.59
CA ARG A 90 6.24 7.47 -6.56
C ARG A 90 6.20 6.88 -7.97
N PRO A 91 6.99 5.82 -8.26
CA PRO A 91 6.87 5.14 -9.53
C PRO A 91 5.53 4.40 -9.63
N VAL A 92 4.88 4.45 -10.79
CA VAL A 92 3.56 3.84 -11.05
C VAL A 92 3.49 2.35 -10.64
N GLY A 93 4.59 1.60 -10.82
CA GLY A 93 4.65 0.18 -10.45
C GLY A 93 4.77 -0.11 -8.95
N VAL A 94 5.10 0.89 -8.13
CA VAL A 94 5.24 0.77 -6.67
C VAL A 94 3.90 1.02 -5.98
N ALA A 95 3.17 2.07 -6.38
CA ALA A 95 1.86 2.44 -5.81
C ALA A 95 0.86 1.26 -5.78
N ARG A 96 0.89 0.36 -6.79
CA ARG A 96 0.08 -0.86 -6.80
C ARG A 96 0.45 -1.85 -5.68
N LYS A 97 1.75 -2.02 -5.41
CA LYS A 97 2.25 -2.90 -4.34
C LYS A 97 1.93 -2.32 -2.96
N ASP A 98 2.06 -1.01 -2.82
CA ASP A 98 1.88 -0.29 -1.57
C ASP A 98 0.44 -0.31 -1.06
N PHE A 99 -0.57 -0.47 -1.93
CA PHE A 99 -1.97 -0.56 -1.49
C PHE A 99 -2.48 -1.99 -1.34
N PHE A 100 -2.06 -2.90 -2.22
CA PHE A 100 -2.50 -4.29 -2.14
C PHE A 100 -1.91 -5.01 -0.94
N HIS A 101 -0.61 -4.85 -0.69
CA HIS A 101 0.08 -5.60 0.36
C HIS A 101 -0.46 -5.34 1.77
N PRO A 102 -0.60 -4.08 2.25
CA PRO A 102 -1.18 -3.82 3.57
C PRO A 102 -2.59 -4.38 3.71
N VAL A 103 -3.42 -4.26 2.67
CA VAL A 103 -4.77 -4.82 2.70
C VAL A 103 -4.75 -6.34 2.70
N PHE A 104 -3.89 -6.98 1.92
CA PHE A 104 -3.74 -8.43 1.98
C PHE A 104 -3.32 -8.90 3.38
N LEU A 105 -2.32 -8.26 3.97
CA LEU A 105 -1.84 -8.59 5.31
C LEU A 105 -2.93 -8.38 6.37
N GLY A 106 -3.64 -7.24 6.32
CA GLY A 106 -4.75 -6.97 7.23
C GLY A 106 -5.89 -7.99 7.08
N MET A 107 -6.19 -8.44 5.86
CA MET A 107 -7.17 -9.52 5.64
C MET A 107 -6.66 -10.87 6.14
N ALA A 108 -5.39 -11.20 5.88
CA ALA A 108 -4.78 -12.45 6.31
C ALA A 108 -4.73 -12.60 7.85
N ASN A 109 -4.55 -11.48 8.55
CA ASN A 109 -4.59 -11.44 10.01
C ASN A 109 -6.00 -11.22 10.56
N SER A 110 -7.00 -10.98 9.71
CA SER A 110 -8.38 -10.75 10.15
C SER A 110 -9.04 -12.02 10.67
N ASN A 111 -10.10 -11.82 11.47
CA ASN A 111 -10.89 -12.92 11.98
C ASN A 111 -11.94 -13.47 11.00
N TYR A 112 -11.94 -13.00 9.75
CA TYR A 112 -12.91 -13.37 8.73
C TYR A 112 -12.44 -14.59 7.93
N ASP A 113 -13.38 -15.41 7.48
CA ASP A 113 -13.13 -16.38 6.41
C ASP A 113 -13.11 -15.61 5.09
N TRP A 114 -12.07 -15.77 4.27
CA TRP A 114 -11.94 -15.01 3.01
C TRP A 114 -11.25 -15.83 1.93
N ARG A 115 -11.55 -15.50 0.68
CA ARG A 115 -10.86 -16.01 -0.50
C ARG A 115 -10.65 -14.91 -1.54
N ILE A 116 -9.65 -15.09 -2.40
CA ILE A 116 -9.42 -14.20 -3.54
C ILE A 116 -9.96 -14.87 -4.80
N GLU A 117 -10.96 -14.27 -5.44
CA GLU A 117 -11.45 -14.68 -6.77
C GLU A 117 -10.95 -13.76 -7.91
N SER A 118 -10.01 -12.86 -7.60
CA SER A 118 -9.41 -11.97 -8.59
C SER A 118 -8.73 -12.74 -9.72
N LYS A 119 -9.11 -12.44 -10.97
CA LYS A 119 -8.44 -12.95 -12.19
C LYS A 119 -7.14 -12.21 -12.53
N GLY A 120 -6.64 -11.35 -11.64
CA GLY A 120 -5.48 -10.49 -11.88
C GLY A 120 -5.83 -9.14 -12.51
N TYR A 121 -4.90 -8.20 -12.37
CA TYR A 121 -5.05 -6.77 -12.71
C TYR A 121 -4.90 -6.51 -14.20
N GLN A 122 -5.90 -5.90 -14.84
CA GLN A 122 -5.70 -5.07 -16.01
C GLN A 122 -5.90 -3.61 -15.59
N ASN A 123 -4.94 -2.75 -15.94
CA ASN A 123 -4.90 -1.29 -15.78
C ASN A 123 -6.09 -0.61 -15.03
N ASN A 124 -5.81 -0.11 -13.83
CA ASN A 124 -6.67 0.77 -13.01
C ASN A 124 -7.97 0.17 -12.45
N GLU A 125 -8.16 -1.15 -12.50
CA GLU A 125 -9.30 -1.79 -11.86
C GLU A 125 -9.12 -1.96 -10.33
N PRO A 126 -10.19 -1.78 -9.53
CA PRO A 126 -10.22 -2.13 -8.10
C PRO A 126 -9.82 -3.59 -7.86
N PHE A 127 -9.19 -3.89 -6.72
CA PHE A 127 -8.94 -5.27 -6.33
C PHE A 127 -10.11 -5.85 -5.51
N GLU A 128 -10.46 -7.10 -5.81
CA GLU A 128 -11.61 -7.80 -5.24
C GLU A 128 -11.13 -8.89 -4.27
N ILE A 129 -11.59 -8.81 -3.02
CA ILE A 129 -11.43 -9.84 -1.99
C ILE A 129 -12.83 -10.30 -1.59
N ILE A 130 -13.09 -11.60 -1.65
CA ILE A 130 -14.38 -12.14 -1.25
C ILE A 130 -14.27 -12.57 0.21
N ILE A 131 -15.12 -12.01 1.05
CA ILE A 131 -15.29 -12.50 2.42
C ILE A 131 -16.35 -13.59 2.38
N GLU A 132 -16.03 -14.76 2.90
CA GLU A 132 -16.99 -15.84 3.09
C GLU A 132 -17.77 -15.64 4.39
N ARG A 133 -19.09 -15.85 4.32
CA ARG A 133 -19.99 -15.99 5.48
C ARG A 133 -20.07 -14.78 6.43
N ASN A 134 -20.40 -13.61 5.89
CA ASN A 134 -20.82 -12.48 6.71
C ASN A 134 -21.85 -11.58 6.00
N GLU A 135 -22.39 -10.57 6.70
CA GLU A 135 -23.32 -9.56 6.14
C GLU A 135 -22.76 -8.86 4.89
N VAL A 136 -21.43 -8.83 4.76
CA VAL A 136 -20.69 -8.42 3.56
C VAL A 136 -20.35 -9.68 2.75
N ASN A 137 -20.98 -9.83 1.60
CA ASN A 137 -20.76 -10.96 0.69
C ASN A 137 -19.54 -10.79 -0.23
N LYS A 138 -19.13 -9.55 -0.50
CA LYS A 138 -17.99 -9.17 -1.34
C LYS A 138 -17.35 -7.90 -0.82
N TRP A 139 -16.02 -7.86 -0.79
CA TRP A 139 -15.25 -6.68 -0.37
C TRP A 139 -14.31 -6.20 -1.47
N PHE A 140 -14.60 -5.02 -2.01
CA PHE A 140 -13.80 -4.38 -3.04
C PHE A 140 -12.93 -3.30 -2.43
N PHE A 141 -11.71 -3.17 -2.96
CA PHE A 141 -10.76 -2.15 -2.55
C PHE A 141 -10.34 -1.34 -3.77
N VAL A 142 -10.64 -0.05 -3.73
CA VAL A 142 -10.43 0.89 -4.84
C VAL A 142 -9.23 1.78 -4.50
N PRO A 143 -8.12 1.70 -5.24
CA PRO A 143 -6.99 2.60 -5.01
C PRO A 143 -7.35 4.04 -5.40
N VAL A 144 -7.06 5.00 -4.53
CA VAL A 144 -7.27 6.43 -4.77
C VAL A 144 -5.95 7.18 -4.72
N THR A 145 -5.46 7.56 -5.89
CA THR A 145 -4.20 8.31 -6.07
C THR A 145 -4.41 9.72 -6.61
N LYS A 146 -5.65 10.10 -6.95
CA LYS A 146 -5.98 11.43 -7.48
C LYS A 146 -6.10 12.41 -6.32
N ALA A 147 -5.21 13.40 -6.26
CA ALA A 147 -5.11 14.38 -5.16
C ALA A 147 -6.38 15.24 -4.97
N ASP A 148 -7.07 15.57 -6.06
CA ASP A 148 -8.26 16.43 -6.12
C ASP A 148 -9.55 15.62 -6.32
N ILE A 149 -9.65 14.42 -5.74
CA ILE A 149 -10.83 13.58 -5.89
C ILE A 149 -12.07 14.23 -5.23
N THR A 150 -13.16 14.26 -5.99
CA THR A 150 -14.42 14.87 -5.55
C THR A 150 -15.47 13.83 -5.14
N LYS A 151 -16.50 14.27 -4.41
CA LYS A 151 -17.66 13.42 -4.07
C LYS A 151 -18.33 12.85 -5.33
N ASP A 152 -18.49 13.66 -6.37
CA ASP A 152 -19.14 13.25 -7.62
C ASP A 152 -18.33 12.18 -8.35
N GLU A 153 -17.00 12.25 -8.31
CA GLU A 153 -16.13 11.22 -8.85
C GLU A 153 -16.22 9.91 -8.06
N ILE A 154 -16.28 9.98 -6.73
CA ILE A 154 -16.52 8.80 -5.89
C ILE A 154 -17.86 8.16 -6.20
N GLN A 155 -18.92 8.98 -6.32
CA GLN A 155 -20.24 8.49 -6.74
C GLN A 155 -20.19 7.87 -8.14
N SER A 156 -19.48 8.49 -9.08
CA SER A 156 -19.30 7.97 -10.43
C SER A 156 -18.59 6.61 -10.43
N ILE A 157 -17.51 6.45 -9.66
CA ILE A 157 -16.80 5.17 -9.49
C ILE A 157 -17.75 4.09 -8.95
N ILE A 158 -18.56 4.43 -7.95
CA ILE A 158 -19.52 3.51 -7.33
C ILE A 158 -20.58 3.07 -8.34
N MET A 159 -21.19 4.04 -9.03
CA MET A 159 -22.32 3.80 -9.93
C MET A 159 -21.93 3.13 -11.24
N ASN A 160 -20.69 3.35 -11.71
CA ASN A 160 -20.21 2.80 -12.99
C ASN A 160 -19.50 1.44 -12.85
N GLN A 161 -19.38 0.91 -11.63
CA GLN A 161 -18.75 -0.39 -11.41
C GLN A 161 -19.82 -1.49 -11.24
N PRO A 162 -20.11 -2.30 -12.28
CA PRO A 162 -21.19 -3.30 -12.23
C PRO A 162 -20.99 -4.40 -11.18
N LYS A 163 -19.76 -4.58 -10.68
CA LYS A 163 -19.48 -5.55 -9.61
C LYS A 163 -19.98 -5.11 -8.23
N PHE A 164 -20.23 -3.82 -8.03
CA PHE A 164 -20.66 -3.28 -6.74
C PHE A 164 -22.17 -3.49 -6.57
N THR A 165 -22.54 -4.68 -6.11
CA THR A 165 -23.94 -5.06 -5.87
C THR A 165 -24.37 -4.71 -4.45
N PRO A 166 -25.67 -4.47 -4.19
CA PRO A 166 -26.18 -4.22 -2.84
C PRO A 166 -25.68 -5.26 -1.82
N GLY A 167 -25.27 -4.79 -0.64
CA GLY A 167 -24.66 -5.63 0.41
C GLY A 167 -23.15 -5.90 0.23
N SER A 168 -22.53 -5.42 -0.85
CA SER A 168 -21.07 -5.42 -0.95
C SER A 168 -20.46 -4.31 -0.09
N LYS A 169 -19.21 -4.51 0.33
CA LYS A 169 -18.37 -3.47 0.92
C LYS A 169 -17.38 -2.93 -0.10
N VAL A 170 -17.19 -1.62 -0.12
CA VAL A 170 -16.22 -0.92 -0.96
C VAL A 170 -15.35 -0.03 -0.08
N SER A 171 -14.05 -0.30 -0.06
CA SER A 171 -13.07 0.49 0.67
C SER A 171 -12.18 1.27 -0.29
N PHE A 172 -12.16 2.59 -0.15
CA PHE A 172 -11.24 3.46 -0.88
C PHE A 172 -9.89 3.49 -0.14
N VAL A 173 -8.82 3.05 -0.80
CA VAL A 173 -7.49 2.91 -0.20
C VAL A 173 -6.61 4.06 -0.68
N THR A 174 -6.04 4.80 0.26
CA THR A 174 -5.13 5.91 -0.03
C THR A 174 -4.03 5.97 1.02
N ASP A 175 -2.87 6.50 0.65
CA ASP A 175 -1.82 6.88 1.60
C ASP A 175 -1.77 8.38 1.88
N ASP A 176 -2.57 9.18 1.17
CA ASP A 176 -2.61 10.62 1.33
C ASP A 176 -3.56 11.00 2.47
N ALA A 177 -3.03 11.70 3.49
CA ALA A 177 -3.80 12.15 4.64
C ALA A 177 -4.93 13.15 4.26
N GLY A 178 -4.68 14.02 3.27
CA GLY A 178 -5.67 14.99 2.80
C GLY A 178 -6.80 14.34 2.03
N ILE A 179 -6.50 13.37 1.15
CA ILE A 179 -7.50 12.53 0.49
C ILE A 179 -8.29 11.77 1.54
N PHE A 180 -7.62 11.16 2.52
CA PHE A 180 -8.29 10.41 3.59
C PHE A 180 -9.32 11.27 4.34
N GLU A 181 -8.93 12.46 4.81
CA GLU A 181 -9.86 13.36 5.50
C GLU A 181 -10.99 13.86 4.57
N THR A 182 -10.69 14.10 3.29
CA THR A 182 -11.71 14.48 2.29
C THR A 182 -12.74 13.37 2.09
N LEU A 183 -12.30 12.13 1.89
CA LEU A 183 -13.17 10.98 1.65
C LEU A 183 -13.98 10.63 2.91
N LYS A 184 -13.35 10.69 4.08
CA LYS A 184 -14.00 10.44 5.38
C LYS A 184 -15.16 11.39 5.66
N ALA A 185 -15.09 12.63 5.17
CA ALA A 185 -16.14 13.64 5.34
C ALA A 185 -17.35 13.46 4.38
N ILE A 186 -17.29 12.52 3.43
CA ILE A 186 -18.38 12.28 2.49
C ILE A 186 -19.58 11.63 3.20
N GLU A 187 -20.79 11.98 2.77
CA GLU A 187 -22.01 11.23 3.11
C GLU A 187 -22.75 10.79 1.84
N LEU A 188 -23.13 9.51 1.77
CA LEU A 188 -23.83 8.87 0.63
C LEU A 188 -25.10 8.14 1.10
N PRO A 189 -26.08 8.84 1.70
CA PRO A 189 -27.19 8.21 2.43
C PRO A 189 -28.15 7.39 1.56
N LEU A 190 -28.10 7.54 0.22
CA LEU A 190 -28.95 6.80 -0.71
C LEU A 190 -28.29 5.54 -1.28
N ILE A 191 -27.02 5.28 -0.95
CA ILE A 191 -26.25 4.16 -1.48
C ILE A 191 -26.38 2.95 -0.55
N SER A 192 -26.84 1.82 -1.09
CA SER A 192 -26.96 0.54 -0.38
C SER A 192 -25.70 -0.33 -0.48
N LEU A 193 -24.55 0.29 -0.24
CA LEU A 193 -23.24 -0.36 -0.12
C LEU A 193 -22.64 0.00 1.23
N TYR A 194 -21.88 -0.91 1.81
CA TYR A 194 -21.01 -0.56 2.93
C TYR A 194 -19.80 0.16 2.34
N ILE A 195 -19.50 1.36 2.80
CA ILE A 195 -18.39 2.14 2.25
C ILE A 195 -17.44 2.53 3.36
N SER A 196 -16.14 2.43 3.13
CA SER A 196 -15.13 2.92 4.04
C SER A 196 -13.95 3.55 3.30
N VAL A 197 -13.11 4.26 4.06
CA VAL A 197 -11.82 4.79 3.61
C VAL A 197 -10.74 4.14 4.46
N VAL A 198 -9.70 3.63 3.81
CA VAL A 198 -8.54 2.99 4.43
C VAL A 198 -7.32 3.88 4.17
N ARG A 199 -6.69 4.35 5.24
CA ARG A 199 -5.40 5.05 5.18
C ARG A 199 -4.29 4.02 5.35
N VAL A 200 -3.35 4.01 4.44
CA VAL A 200 -2.14 3.18 4.54
C VAL A 200 -0.90 4.05 4.59
N LEU A 201 0.18 3.54 5.17
CA LEU A 201 1.50 4.14 5.08
C LEU A 201 2.51 3.03 4.90
N GLY A 202 3.14 3.01 3.72
CA GLY A 202 3.99 1.90 3.31
C GLY A 202 3.24 0.57 3.31
N GLN A 203 3.61 -0.33 4.24
CA GLN A 203 3.04 -1.68 4.34
C GLN A 203 2.00 -1.84 5.46
N GLU A 204 1.62 -0.74 6.11
CA GLU A 204 0.73 -0.78 7.26
C GLU A 204 -0.59 -0.08 6.97
N ILE A 205 -1.68 -0.65 7.48
CA ILE A 205 -2.96 0.03 7.61
C ILE A 205 -2.87 0.92 8.84
N ILE A 206 -3.03 2.22 8.63
CA ILE A 206 -3.02 3.21 9.70
C ILE A 206 -4.41 3.32 10.31
N ASP A 207 -5.42 3.56 9.48
CA ASP A 207 -6.80 3.74 9.92
C ASP A 207 -7.80 3.19 8.88
N GLU A 208 -8.97 2.75 9.32
CA GLU A 208 -10.15 2.58 8.47
C GLU A 208 -11.35 3.29 9.10
N VAL A 209 -12.09 4.07 8.30
CA VAL A 209 -13.32 4.75 8.75
C VAL A 209 -14.47 4.46 7.79
N SER A 210 -15.62 4.03 8.33
CA SER A 210 -16.85 3.86 7.56
C SER A 210 -17.44 5.21 7.15
N ILE A 211 -17.78 5.34 5.87
CA ILE A 211 -18.55 6.45 5.33
C ILE A 211 -20.03 6.18 5.59
N LYS A 212 -20.80 7.21 5.94
CA LYS A 212 -22.24 7.10 6.17
C LYS A 212 -23.00 6.80 4.86
N THR A 213 -23.67 5.65 4.81
CA THR A 213 -24.54 5.23 3.71
C THR A 213 -25.93 4.81 4.21
N SER A 214 -26.78 4.19 3.38
CA SER A 214 -28.10 3.69 3.82
C SER A 214 -28.00 2.44 4.71
N ILE A 215 -26.82 1.81 4.77
CA ILE A 215 -26.52 0.62 5.54
C ILE A 215 -25.21 0.81 6.31
N SER A 216 -25.00 0.06 7.38
CA SER A 216 -23.79 0.15 8.21
C SER A 216 -23.28 -1.23 8.56
N THR A 217 -21.96 -1.37 8.72
CA THR A 217 -21.33 -2.61 9.17
C THR A 217 -20.15 -2.27 10.08
N ASP A 218 -19.90 -3.16 11.04
CA ASP A 218 -18.72 -3.09 11.92
C ASP A 218 -17.55 -3.90 11.36
N ILE A 219 -17.72 -4.54 10.19
CA ILE A 219 -16.62 -5.22 9.50
C ILE A 219 -15.56 -4.19 9.16
N THR A 220 -14.31 -4.42 9.57
CA THR A 220 -13.17 -3.53 9.33
C THR A 220 -11.90 -4.36 9.16
N ILE A 221 -10.92 -3.82 8.46
CA ILE A 221 -9.60 -4.38 8.30
C ILE A 221 -8.67 -3.71 9.29
N LYS A 222 -7.92 -4.52 10.04
CA LYS A 222 -7.00 -4.05 11.06
C LYS A 222 -5.66 -4.76 10.90
N ASN A 223 -4.60 -4.07 11.28
CA ASN A 223 -3.36 -4.73 11.64
C ASN A 223 -3.60 -5.39 13.02
N GLU A 224 -3.95 -6.68 13.06
CA GLU A 224 -3.88 -7.45 14.32
C GLU A 224 -2.49 -8.08 14.43
N ASP A 225 -1.85 -7.96 15.60
CA ASP A 225 -0.55 -8.60 15.92
C ASP A 225 -0.62 -10.13 15.96
N ASN A 226 -1.84 -10.69 15.89
CA ASN A 226 -2.07 -12.12 15.87
C ASN A 226 -1.85 -12.66 14.45
N ILE A 227 -0.62 -13.08 14.16
CA ILE A 227 -0.34 -13.94 13.01
C ILE A 227 -1.18 -15.21 13.19
N ARG A 228 -2.30 -15.32 12.46
CA ARG A 228 -3.03 -16.58 12.39
C ARG A 228 -2.12 -17.59 11.68
N PRO A 229 -1.88 -18.78 12.26
CA PRO A 229 -1.13 -19.81 11.56
C PRO A 229 -1.89 -20.17 10.28
N PHE A 230 -1.29 -19.91 9.12
CA PHE A 230 -1.83 -20.35 7.84
C PHE A 230 -1.91 -21.88 7.85
N ALA A 231 -3.12 -22.43 7.95
CA ALA A 231 -3.36 -23.84 7.70
C ALA A 231 -3.47 -24.03 6.19
N ILE A 232 -2.42 -24.55 5.56
CA ILE A 232 -2.51 -25.05 4.19
C ILE A 232 -3.34 -26.33 4.29
N GLY A 233 -4.57 -26.30 3.79
CA GLY A 233 -5.40 -27.49 3.69
C GLY A 233 -4.67 -28.54 2.86
N GLU A 234 -4.28 -29.64 3.49
CA GLU A 234 -3.86 -30.83 2.76
C GLU A 234 -5.07 -31.33 1.96
N ASN A 235 -4.96 -31.30 0.64
CA ASN A 235 -5.96 -31.91 -0.24
C ASN A 235 -6.06 -33.40 0.11
N GLN A 236 -7.23 -33.84 0.60
CA GLN A 236 -7.62 -35.25 0.61
C GLN A 236 -8.25 -35.63 -0.73
#